data_AF-R5W5W7-F1
#
_entry.id   AF-R5W5W7-F1
#
_cell.length_a   1.000
_cell.length_b   1.000
_cell.length_c   1.000
_cell.angle_alpha   90.00
_cell.angle_beta   90.00
_cell.angle_gamma   90.00
#
_symmetry.space_group_name_H-M   'P 1'
#
loop_
_entity.id
_entity.type
_entity.pdbx_description
1 polymer ?
#
loop_
_entity_poly.entity_id
_entity_poly.type
_entity_poly.pdbx_seq_one_letter_code
_entity_poly.pdbx_strand_id
1 'polypeptide(L)'
;MSEKYDTLLSLSLDVPEAVRQDSALLGNAYQPDDGTWQVVFRYVGEEAAIEEQIGRFTRLSLGYGVADLDRQGLGKLAEIHQVVYIELPRNLDYEVVDGRIVSCVSTLYEAPYRLSGKGVLAGIVDSGIDLFHPDFRKEDGTTRLIGLWDMTESDGNAPEGYLQGRYYDEEELNGFLQAGRAPFRDLSGHGTHVAGIVAGNGRASRGVNRGIAYEADILVVKMKSPAGVSKPQSAQMMMAVDFCCKMAGERDGGRKRTASGFESQLWHQLWKSQWPFFAGYLSGSDGILWEEQYCRWCRQ
;
A
#
# COMPACT_ATOMS: atom_id res chain seq x y z
N MET A 1 -1.41 32.73 -6.80
CA MET A 1 -1.20 31.36 -6.27
C MET A 1 -2.48 30.92 -5.61
N SER A 2 -2.88 29.64 -5.78
CA SER A 2 -4.12 29.13 -5.21
C SER A 2 -3.97 28.84 -3.72
N GLU A 3 -4.99 29.16 -2.93
CA GLU A 3 -5.05 28.81 -1.50
C GLU A 3 -5.20 27.31 -1.25
N LYS A 4 -5.49 26.52 -2.29
CA LYS A 4 -5.69 25.07 -2.19
C LYS A 4 -4.40 24.27 -2.29
N TYR A 5 -3.29 24.91 -2.65
CA TYR A 5 -1.99 24.24 -2.77
C TYR A 5 -1.34 24.12 -1.40
N ASP A 6 -0.82 22.94 -1.09
CA ASP A 6 0.10 22.80 0.03
C ASP A 6 1.36 23.66 -0.17
N THR A 7 2.00 24.00 0.95
CA THR A 7 3.22 24.81 0.98
C THR A 7 4.32 24.20 0.11
N LEU A 8 4.48 22.87 0.12
CA LEU A 8 5.50 22.19 -0.69
C LEU A 8 5.18 22.22 -2.18
N LEU A 9 3.91 22.11 -2.56
CA LEU A 9 3.49 22.22 -3.95
C LEU A 9 3.72 23.65 -4.47
N SER A 10 3.35 24.66 -3.68
CA SER A 10 3.60 26.06 -3.99
C SER A 10 5.10 26.32 -4.20
N LEU A 11 5.94 25.83 -3.29
CA LEU A 11 7.40 25.97 -3.38
C LEU A 11 7.96 25.25 -4.62
N SER A 12 7.51 24.03 -4.91
CA SER A 12 7.99 23.27 -6.07
C SER A 12 7.69 23.98 -7.39
N LEU A 13 6.54 24.64 -7.50
CA LEU A 13 6.15 25.42 -8.67
C LEU A 13 6.98 26.69 -8.84
N ASP A 14 7.36 27.36 -7.76
CA ASP A 14 8.02 28.67 -7.80
C ASP A 14 9.54 28.60 -7.94
N VAL A 15 10.17 27.47 -7.58
CA VAL A 15 11.63 27.32 -7.68
C VAL A 15 12.08 26.88 -9.08
N PRO A 16 13.28 27.34 -9.54
CA PRO A 16 13.89 26.85 -10.78
C PRO A 16 14.11 25.35 -10.78
N GLU A 17 14.08 24.72 -11.96
CA GLU A 17 14.25 23.27 -12.13
C GLU A 17 15.51 22.73 -11.43
N ALA A 18 16.64 23.41 -11.57
CA ALA A 18 17.89 23.00 -10.92
C ALA A 18 17.77 22.89 -9.39
N VAL A 19 17.07 23.84 -8.76
CA VAL A 19 16.83 23.85 -7.30
C VAL A 19 15.79 22.80 -6.91
N ARG A 20 14.84 22.50 -7.80
CA ARG A 20 13.83 21.46 -7.60
C ARG A 20 14.47 20.06 -7.61
N GLN A 21 15.33 19.80 -8.59
CA GLN A 21 16.03 18.51 -8.74
C GLN A 21 17.04 18.26 -7.63
N ASP A 22 17.68 19.30 -7.10
CA ASP A 22 18.60 19.19 -5.96
C ASP A 22 17.87 18.92 -4.62
N SER A 23 16.55 19.09 -4.57
CA SER A 23 15.76 18.90 -3.36
C SER A 23 14.97 17.59 -3.39
N ALA A 24 15.35 16.70 -2.46
CA ALA A 24 14.62 15.45 -2.17
C ALA A 24 13.23 15.64 -1.54
N LEU A 25 12.69 16.87 -1.52
CA LEU A 25 11.30 17.18 -1.17
C LEU A 25 10.51 17.81 -2.32
N LEU A 26 11.18 18.52 -3.24
CA LEU A 26 10.51 19.31 -4.28
C LEU A 26 10.50 18.64 -5.65
N GLY A 27 11.48 17.78 -5.94
CA GLY A 27 11.63 17.10 -7.23
C GLY A 27 10.99 15.70 -7.31
N ASN A 28 10.58 15.14 -6.17
CA ASN A 28 10.28 13.71 -6.01
C ASN A 28 9.09 13.26 -6.85
N ALA A 29 8.07 14.11 -6.90
CA ALA A 29 6.82 13.85 -7.57
C ALA A 29 6.76 14.47 -8.96
N TYR A 30 7.82 15.17 -9.39
CA TYR A 30 7.93 15.72 -10.74
C TYR A 30 8.56 14.67 -11.65
N GLN A 31 7.89 14.34 -12.75
CA GLN A 31 8.39 13.47 -13.81
C GLN A 31 9.02 14.34 -14.91
N PRO A 32 10.36 14.42 -15.01
CA PRO A 32 11.00 15.33 -15.95
C PRO A 32 10.74 14.97 -17.42
N ASP A 33 10.57 13.68 -17.69
CA ASP A 33 10.33 13.15 -19.05
C ASP A 33 8.99 13.62 -19.63
N ASP A 34 7.97 13.75 -18.77
CA ASP A 34 6.60 14.11 -19.15
C ASP A 34 6.26 15.56 -18.78
N GLY A 35 7.08 16.23 -17.97
CA GLY A 35 6.82 17.58 -17.48
C GLY A 35 5.62 17.68 -16.52
N THR A 36 5.29 16.57 -15.86
CA THR A 36 4.11 16.43 -14.99
C THR A 36 4.50 16.29 -13.53
N TRP A 37 3.54 16.58 -12.64
CA TRP A 37 3.61 16.32 -11.22
C TRP A 37 2.55 15.30 -10.84
N GLN A 38 2.95 14.23 -10.16
CA GLN A 38 2.02 13.41 -9.41
C GLN A 38 1.51 14.20 -8.21
N VAL A 39 0.20 14.36 -8.09
CA VAL A 39 -0.45 15.05 -6.97
C VAL A 39 -1.52 14.19 -6.34
N VAL A 40 -1.68 14.36 -5.03
CA VAL A 40 -2.82 13.85 -4.27
C VAL A 40 -3.76 15.01 -3.98
N PHE A 41 -5.05 14.85 -4.20
CA PHE A 41 -6.04 15.89 -3.94
C PHE A 41 -7.28 15.36 -3.25
N ARG A 42 -7.94 16.21 -2.45
CA ARG A 42 -9.23 15.92 -1.79
C ARG A 42 -10.34 16.63 -2.52
N TYR A 43 -11.43 15.93 -2.81
CA TYR A 43 -12.61 16.50 -3.44
C TYR A 43 -13.92 16.08 -2.78
N VAL A 44 -14.95 16.92 -2.87
CA VAL A 44 -16.30 16.66 -2.38
C VAL A 44 -17.29 16.92 -3.51
N GLY A 45 -18.16 15.94 -3.78
CA GLY A 45 -19.18 16.02 -4.82
C GLY A 45 -18.88 15.12 -6.01
N GLU A 46 -19.42 15.45 -7.18
CA GLU A 46 -19.36 14.60 -8.37
C GLU A 46 -17.99 14.67 -9.08
N GLU A 47 -17.45 13.50 -9.38
CA GLU A 47 -16.15 13.30 -10.01
C GLU A 47 -16.14 13.68 -11.50
N ALA A 48 -17.29 13.64 -12.17
CA ALA A 48 -17.41 13.91 -13.61
C ALA A 48 -16.92 15.33 -13.96
N ALA A 49 -17.22 16.32 -13.11
CA ALA A 49 -16.75 17.69 -13.29
C ALA A 49 -15.23 17.83 -13.14
N ILE A 50 -14.59 16.92 -12.39
CA ILE A 50 -13.14 16.88 -12.23
C ILE A 50 -12.50 16.24 -13.46
N GLU A 51 -13.04 15.10 -13.90
CA GLU A 51 -12.52 14.40 -15.07
C GLU A 51 -12.66 15.19 -16.38
N GLU A 52 -13.68 16.02 -16.52
CA GLU A 52 -13.85 16.91 -17.68
C GLU A 52 -12.70 17.94 -17.79
N GLN A 53 -12.18 18.40 -16.66
CA GLN A 53 -11.18 19.48 -16.59
C GLN A 53 -9.74 18.95 -16.72
N ILE A 54 -9.44 17.87 -16.02
CA ILE A 54 -8.07 17.36 -15.83
C ILE A 54 -7.84 15.98 -16.44
N GLY A 55 -8.88 15.38 -17.04
CA GLY A 55 -8.82 13.99 -17.54
C GLY A 55 -9.02 12.96 -16.43
N ARG A 56 -8.78 11.69 -16.78
CA ARG A 56 -8.95 10.57 -15.83
C ARG A 56 -7.91 10.66 -14.72
N PHE A 57 -8.33 10.34 -13.50
CA PHE A 57 -7.48 10.24 -12.32
C PHE A 57 -7.78 8.94 -11.55
N THR A 58 -6.84 8.50 -10.72
CA THR A 58 -7.04 7.35 -9.83
C THR A 58 -7.90 7.77 -8.65
N ARG A 59 -9.10 7.18 -8.54
CA ARG A 59 -10.05 7.45 -7.46
C ARG A 59 -9.71 6.61 -6.24
N LEU A 60 -9.56 7.29 -5.10
CA LEU A 60 -9.31 6.67 -3.81
C LEU A 60 -10.53 6.81 -2.90
N SER A 61 -10.64 5.91 -1.93
CA SER A 61 -11.66 5.97 -0.90
C SER A 61 -11.64 7.29 -0.12
N LEU A 62 -12.79 7.64 0.47
CA LEU A 62 -13.01 8.91 1.16
C LEU A 62 -12.73 10.16 0.29
N GLY A 63 -13.00 10.10 -1.02
CA GLY A 63 -12.95 11.25 -1.94
C GLY A 63 -11.57 11.89 -2.07
N TYR A 64 -10.54 11.06 -2.07
CA TYR A 64 -9.19 11.43 -2.50
C TYR A 64 -8.99 11.00 -3.95
N GLY A 65 -8.10 11.69 -4.65
CA GLY A 65 -7.70 11.38 -6.02
C GLY A 65 -6.20 11.53 -6.19
N VAL A 66 -5.63 10.72 -7.08
CA VAL A 66 -4.23 10.84 -7.52
C VAL A 66 -4.22 11.07 -9.03
N ALA A 67 -3.52 12.10 -9.47
CA ALA A 67 -3.38 12.45 -10.88
C ALA A 67 -1.95 12.89 -11.19
N ASP A 68 -1.48 12.57 -12.39
CA ASP A 68 -0.25 13.11 -12.94
C ASP A 68 -0.62 14.29 -13.86
N LEU A 69 -0.25 15.51 -13.47
CA LEU A 69 -0.73 16.75 -14.12
C LEU A 69 0.43 17.68 -14.48
N ASP A 70 0.36 18.30 -15.65
CA ASP A 70 1.24 19.40 -16.00
C ASP A 70 0.85 20.70 -15.24
N ARG A 71 1.65 21.75 -15.42
CA ARG A 71 1.42 23.04 -14.75
C ARG A 71 0.05 23.65 -15.07
N GLN A 72 -0.47 23.42 -16.28
CA GLN A 72 -1.77 23.92 -16.69
C GLN A 72 -2.90 23.11 -16.04
N GLY A 73 -2.78 21.80 -16.00
CA GLY A 73 -3.69 20.87 -15.35
C GLY A 73 -3.80 21.12 -13.84
N LEU A 74 -2.68 21.41 -13.18
CA LEU A 74 -2.68 21.84 -11.77
C LEU A 74 -3.49 23.13 -11.56
N GLY A 75 -3.30 24.11 -12.46
CA GLY A 75 -4.07 25.35 -12.46
C GLY A 75 -5.57 25.10 -12.58
N LYS A 76 -5.97 24.26 -13.54
CA LYS A 76 -7.38 23.86 -13.72
C LYS A 76 -7.91 23.15 -12.49
N LEU A 77 -7.19 22.18 -11.94
CA LEU A 77 -7.59 21.43 -10.74
C LEU A 77 -7.88 22.35 -9.55
N ALA A 78 -7.07 23.39 -9.38
CA ALA A 78 -7.22 24.37 -8.31
C ALA A 78 -8.48 25.23 -8.44
N GLU A 79 -8.95 25.50 -9.66
CA GLU A 79 -10.14 26.31 -9.93
C GLU A 79 -11.45 25.54 -9.64
N ILE A 80 -11.40 24.21 -9.63
CA ILE A 80 -12.59 23.36 -9.42
C ILE A 80 -13.11 23.50 -8.00
N HIS A 81 -14.35 23.95 -7.84
CA HIS A 81 -14.98 24.19 -6.53
C HIS A 81 -15.06 22.93 -5.64
N GLN A 82 -15.24 21.77 -6.25
CA GLN A 82 -15.29 20.47 -5.59
C GLN A 82 -13.94 20.08 -4.98
N VAL A 83 -12.83 20.59 -5.52
CA VAL A 83 -11.48 20.32 -4.99
C VAL A 83 -11.24 21.22 -3.80
N VAL A 84 -10.97 20.58 -2.67
CA VAL A 84 -10.74 21.23 -1.37
C VAL A 84 -9.26 21.52 -1.17
N TYR A 85 -8.39 20.60 -1.61
CA TYR A 85 -6.97 20.65 -1.30
C TYR A 85 -6.14 19.79 -2.26
N ILE A 86 -4.88 20.20 -2.53
CA ILE A 86 -3.93 19.55 -3.44
C ILE A 86 -2.52 19.55 -2.80
N GLU A 87 -1.86 18.39 -2.79
CA GLU A 87 -0.51 18.22 -2.24
C GLU A 87 0.42 17.36 -3.11
N LEU A 88 1.72 17.49 -2.84
CA LEU A 88 2.75 16.60 -3.38
C LEU A 88 2.89 15.33 -2.51
N PRO A 89 3.07 14.15 -3.12
CA PRO A 89 3.45 12.93 -2.42
C PRO A 89 4.75 13.11 -1.62
N ARG A 90 4.83 12.44 -0.46
CA ARG A 90 6.01 12.42 0.42
C ARG A 90 6.75 11.10 0.28
N ASN A 91 8.07 11.10 0.48
CA ASN A 91 8.87 9.87 0.51
C ASN A 91 8.64 9.12 1.83
N LEU A 92 8.54 7.80 1.76
CA LEU A 92 8.43 6.89 2.90
C LEU A 92 9.73 6.08 3.07
N ASP A 93 10.07 5.75 4.32
CA ASP A 93 11.22 4.90 4.65
C ASP A 93 10.78 3.46 4.95
N TYR A 94 11.60 2.48 4.57
CA TYR A 94 11.41 1.09 5.00
C TYR A 94 11.98 0.93 6.42
N GLU A 95 11.16 0.43 7.35
CA GLU A 95 11.59 0.14 8.72
C GLU A 95 11.52 -1.37 9.02
N VAL A 96 12.62 -1.92 9.52
CA VAL A 96 12.70 -3.32 9.96
C VAL A 96 12.39 -3.38 11.45
N VAL A 97 11.28 -4.02 11.83
CA VAL A 97 10.92 -4.26 13.24
C VAL A 97 11.13 -5.74 13.60
N ASP A 98 12.09 -6.03 14.47
CA ASP A 98 12.28 -7.33 15.12
C ASP A 98 11.16 -7.59 16.14
N GLY A 99 10.02 -8.12 15.68
CA GLY A 99 8.78 -8.16 16.47
C GLY A 99 8.30 -9.50 17.03
N ARG A 100 8.93 -10.65 16.71
CA ARG A 100 8.34 -11.97 17.04
C ARG A 100 8.79 -12.55 18.37
N ILE A 101 10.06 -12.40 18.75
CA ILE A 101 10.63 -13.08 19.93
C ILE A 101 10.19 -12.41 21.25
N VAL A 102 9.83 -11.12 21.21
CA VAL A 102 9.52 -10.31 22.40
C VAL A 102 8.03 -10.25 22.74
N SER A 103 7.14 -10.67 21.83
CA SER A 103 5.71 -10.36 21.89
C SER A 103 4.82 -11.48 22.48
N CYS A 104 5.40 -12.55 23.05
CA CYS A 104 4.69 -13.68 23.69
C CYS A 104 3.51 -14.32 22.89
N VAL A 105 3.51 -14.17 21.56
CA VAL A 105 2.41 -14.58 20.67
C VAL A 105 2.22 -16.10 20.60
N SER A 106 3.23 -16.89 20.98
CA SER A 106 3.17 -18.36 20.96
C SER A 106 1.97 -18.94 21.73
N THR A 107 1.52 -18.26 22.79
CA THR A 107 0.38 -18.68 23.61
C THR A 107 -0.98 -18.58 22.89
N LEU A 108 -1.08 -17.77 21.82
CA LEU A 108 -2.32 -17.62 21.03
C LEU A 108 -2.52 -18.76 20.01
N TYR A 109 -1.46 -19.50 19.68
CA TYR A 109 -1.53 -20.65 18.79
C TYR A 109 -2.01 -21.92 19.49
N GLU A 110 -1.90 -21.96 20.81
CA GLU A 110 -2.32 -23.08 21.63
C GLU A 110 -3.78 -22.93 22.10
N ALA A 111 -4.30 -23.99 22.72
CA ALA A 111 -5.64 -23.92 23.32
C ALA A 111 -5.66 -22.85 24.43
N PRO A 112 -6.75 -22.08 24.58
CA PRO A 112 -8.06 -22.29 23.93
C PRO A 112 -8.24 -21.58 22.58
N TYR A 113 -7.35 -20.67 22.19
CA TYR A 113 -7.61 -19.72 21.10
C TYR A 113 -7.39 -20.30 19.71
N ARG A 114 -6.32 -21.11 19.51
CA ARG A 114 -6.00 -21.76 18.22
C ARG A 114 -6.05 -20.79 17.01
N LEU A 115 -5.56 -19.56 17.19
CA LEU A 115 -5.63 -18.52 16.16
C LEU A 115 -4.48 -18.71 15.15
N SER A 116 -4.79 -19.04 13.91
CA SER A 116 -3.79 -19.26 12.85
C SER A 116 -3.81 -18.21 11.74
N GLY A 117 -4.81 -17.31 11.75
CA GLY A 117 -5.08 -16.39 10.66
C GLY A 117 -5.87 -17.01 9.50
N LYS A 118 -6.37 -18.24 9.63
CA LYS A 118 -7.22 -18.85 8.60
C LYS A 118 -8.47 -18.00 8.32
N GLY A 119 -8.72 -17.72 7.05
CA GLY A 119 -9.83 -16.85 6.62
C GLY A 119 -9.53 -15.36 6.70
N VAL A 120 -8.33 -14.97 7.12
CA VAL A 120 -7.85 -13.58 7.11
C VAL A 120 -7.06 -13.34 5.82
N LEU A 121 -7.18 -12.13 5.27
CA LEU A 121 -6.32 -11.64 4.20
C LEU A 121 -5.21 -10.75 4.79
N ALA A 122 -3.96 -11.12 4.58
CA ALA A 122 -2.80 -10.32 4.93
C ALA A 122 -2.34 -9.51 3.70
N GLY A 123 -2.55 -8.18 3.74
CA GLY A 123 -2.02 -7.25 2.74
C GLY A 123 -0.58 -6.84 3.06
N ILE A 124 0.35 -7.08 2.15
CA ILE A 124 1.77 -6.72 2.27
C ILE A 124 2.07 -5.63 1.24
N VAL A 125 2.31 -4.41 1.71
CA VAL A 125 2.65 -3.25 0.85
C VAL A 125 4.11 -2.90 1.08
N ASP A 126 4.99 -3.32 0.17
CA ASP A 126 6.44 -3.28 0.39
C ASP A 126 7.24 -3.37 -0.93
N SER A 127 8.48 -3.87 -0.90
CA SER A 127 9.39 -4.05 -2.05
C SER A 127 9.02 -5.23 -2.97
N GLY A 128 7.99 -6.00 -2.62
CA GLY A 128 7.53 -7.19 -3.32
C GLY A 128 7.67 -8.45 -2.47
N ILE A 129 7.72 -9.61 -3.14
CA ILE A 129 7.86 -10.91 -2.48
C ILE A 129 8.61 -11.91 -3.37
N ASP A 130 9.36 -12.82 -2.74
CA ASP A 130 9.86 -14.03 -3.39
C ASP A 130 8.74 -15.08 -3.50
N LEU A 131 8.12 -15.17 -4.69
CA LEU A 131 7.11 -16.16 -5.02
C LEU A 131 7.58 -17.61 -4.82
N PHE A 132 8.88 -17.88 -4.96
CA PHE A 132 9.41 -19.23 -4.92
C PHE A 132 9.68 -19.73 -3.49
N HIS A 133 9.61 -18.84 -2.49
CA HIS A 133 9.92 -19.18 -1.11
C HIS A 133 8.96 -20.25 -0.56
N PRO A 134 9.46 -21.34 0.08
CA PRO A 134 8.60 -22.44 0.54
C PRO A 134 7.51 -22.04 1.54
N ASP A 135 7.72 -20.96 2.29
CA ASP A 135 6.80 -20.52 3.34
C ASP A 135 5.49 -19.91 2.80
N PHE A 136 5.48 -19.52 1.53
CA PHE A 136 4.33 -18.94 0.84
C PHE A 136 3.62 -19.95 -0.07
N ARG A 137 3.84 -21.24 0.14
CA ARG A 137 3.20 -22.33 -0.62
C ARG A 137 2.16 -23.08 0.21
N LYS A 138 1.08 -23.52 -0.42
CA LYS A 138 0.07 -24.46 0.11
C LYS A 138 0.62 -25.89 0.13
N GLU A 139 -0.09 -26.83 0.73
CA GLU A 139 0.34 -28.24 0.84
C GLU A 139 0.37 -28.97 -0.51
N ASP A 140 -0.52 -28.61 -1.43
CA ASP A 140 -0.58 -29.10 -2.81
C ASP A 140 0.53 -28.54 -3.71
N GLY A 141 1.34 -27.60 -3.21
CA GLY A 141 2.44 -26.98 -3.92
C GLY A 141 2.09 -25.67 -4.63
N THR A 142 0.81 -25.25 -4.65
CA THR A 142 0.42 -23.94 -5.22
C THR A 142 0.85 -22.79 -4.29
N THR A 143 0.78 -21.56 -4.77
CA THR A 143 1.03 -20.36 -3.95
C THR A 143 -0.10 -20.10 -2.95
N ARG A 144 0.21 -19.40 -1.86
CA ARG A 144 -0.74 -18.79 -0.91
C ARG A 144 -1.07 -17.34 -1.24
N LEU A 145 -0.41 -16.78 -2.25
CA LEU A 145 -0.70 -15.44 -2.74
C LEU A 145 -1.98 -15.51 -3.56
N ILE A 146 -2.99 -14.73 -3.18
CA ILE A 146 -4.23 -14.59 -3.95
C ILE A 146 -4.10 -13.53 -5.05
N GLY A 147 -3.03 -12.73 -5.01
CA GLY A 147 -2.69 -11.77 -6.06
C GLY A 147 -1.45 -10.96 -5.71
N LEU A 148 -0.88 -10.34 -6.73
CA LEU A 148 0.25 -9.43 -6.62
C LEU A 148 0.05 -8.24 -7.57
N TRP A 149 0.09 -7.03 -7.04
CA TRP A 149 0.13 -5.82 -7.86
C TRP A 149 1.55 -5.26 -7.89
N ASP A 150 2.20 -5.27 -9.06
CA ASP A 150 3.51 -4.65 -9.28
C ASP A 150 3.34 -3.25 -9.87
N MET A 151 3.55 -2.21 -9.05
CA MET A 151 3.48 -0.81 -9.49
C MET A 151 4.71 -0.37 -10.28
N THR A 152 5.77 -1.18 -10.36
CA THR A 152 6.99 -0.82 -11.10
C THR A 152 6.84 -0.95 -12.61
N GLU A 153 5.86 -1.72 -13.08
CA GLU A 153 5.61 -1.90 -14.51
C GLU A 153 4.89 -0.70 -15.13
N SER A 154 5.40 -0.24 -16.28
CA SER A 154 4.79 0.83 -17.08
C SER A 154 3.65 0.34 -17.97
N ASP A 155 3.58 -0.96 -18.26
CA ASP A 155 2.74 -1.53 -19.31
C ASP A 155 1.53 -2.28 -18.74
N GLY A 156 0.42 -1.56 -18.55
CA GLY A 156 -0.82 -1.86 -19.28
C GLY A 156 -1.88 -2.81 -18.72
N ASN A 157 -1.76 -3.40 -17.53
CA ASN A 157 -2.87 -4.15 -16.92
C ASN A 157 -2.99 -3.91 -15.41
N ALA A 158 -3.17 -2.64 -15.06
CA ALA A 158 -3.43 -2.23 -13.69
C ALA A 158 -4.76 -2.82 -13.19
N PRO A 159 -4.91 -3.08 -11.88
CA PRO A 159 -6.19 -3.50 -11.33
C PRO A 159 -7.29 -2.45 -11.61
N GLU A 160 -8.55 -2.88 -11.62
CA GLU A 160 -9.66 -2.00 -11.96
C GLU A 160 -9.69 -0.75 -11.06
N GLY A 161 -9.79 0.43 -11.69
CA GLY A 161 -9.78 1.73 -11.00
C GLY A 161 -8.40 2.34 -10.79
N TYR A 162 -7.31 1.64 -11.13
CA TYR A 162 -5.94 2.16 -11.08
C TYR A 162 -5.36 2.35 -12.48
N LEU A 163 -4.43 3.30 -12.62
CA LEU A 163 -3.90 3.72 -13.93
C LEU A 163 -2.49 3.20 -14.22
N GLN A 164 -1.79 2.64 -13.24
CA GLN A 164 -0.39 2.20 -13.37
C GLN A 164 -0.14 0.83 -12.72
N GLY A 165 0.87 0.14 -13.23
CA GLY A 165 1.31 -1.15 -12.74
C GLY A 165 0.62 -2.31 -13.44
N ARG A 166 0.96 -3.51 -12.98
CA ARG A 166 0.38 -4.76 -13.47
C ARG A 166 -0.10 -5.62 -12.30
N TYR A 167 -1.34 -6.06 -12.37
CA TYR A 167 -1.88 -7.05 -11.45
C TYR A 167 -1.67 -8.47 -12.00
N TYR A 168 -1.28 -9.37 -11.11
CA TYR A 168 -1.14 -10.80 -11.34
C TYR A 168 -2.09 -11.53 -10.40
N ASP A 169 -2.99 -12.33 -10.96
CA ASP A 169 -3.93 -13.13 -10.17
C ASP A 169 -3.31 -14.47 -9.69
N GLU A 170 -4.04 -15.21 -8.85
CA GLU A 170 -3.57 -16.49 -8.32
C GLU A 170 -3.26 -17.52 -9.43
N GLU A 171 -3.97 -17.51 -10.56
CA GLU A 171 -3.74 -18.43 -11.67
C GLU A 171 -2.41 -18.13 -12.36
N GLU A 172 -2.17 -16.87 -12.71
CA GLU A 172 -0.92 -16.41 -13.30
C GLU A 172 0.27 -16.69 -12.37
N LEU A 173 0.12 -16.40 -11.07
CA LEU A 173 1.16 -16.65 -10.07
C LEU A 173 1.53 -18.14 -9.98
N ASN A 174 0.54 -19.03 -10.01
CA ASN A 174 0.78 -20.46 -10.04
C ASN A 174 1.44 -20.90 -11.36
N GLY A 175 1.07 -20.29 -12.48
CA GLY A 175 1.74 -20.49 -13.76
C GLY A 175 3.24 -20.15 -13.71
N PHE A 176 3.60 -19.00 -13.10
CA PHE A 176 5.00 -18.63 -12.89
C PHE A 176 5.74 -19.57 -11.93
N LEU A 177 5.07 -20.01 -10.87
CA LEU A 177 5.61 -20.96 -9.91
C LEU A 177 5.96 -22.29 -10.58
N GLN A 178 5.07 -22.81 -11.44
CA GLN A 178 5.29 -24.04 -12.21
C GLN A 178 6.40 -23.87 -13.27
N ALA A 179 6.46 -22.72 -13.93
CA ALA A 179 7.49 -22.41 -14.92
C ALA A 179 8.88 -22.19 -14.29
N GLY A 180 8.97 -22.04 -12.96
CA GLY A 180 10.23 -21.75 -12.26
C GLY A 180 10.79 -20.36 -12.54
N ARG A 181 9.98 -19.45 -13.10
CA ARG A 181 10.37 -18.07 -13.43
C ARG A 181 9.18 -17.12 -13.31
N ALA A 182 9.41 -15.97 -12.69
CA ALA A 182 8.42 -14.90 -12.56
C ALA A 182 8.95 -13.60 -13.20
N PRO A 183 8.07 -12.75 -13.78
CA PRO A 183 8.47 -11.48 -14.37
C PRO A 183 8.86 -10.42 -13.33
N PHE A 184 8.49 -10.63 -12.06
CA PHE A 184 8.82 -9.77 -10.94
C PHE A 184 9.78 -10.47 -9.96
N ARG A 185 10.53 -9.66 -9.20
CA ARG A 185 11.39 -10.09 -8.09
C ARG A 185 11.38 -9.05 -6.98
N ASP A 186 11.52 -9.51 -5.75
CA ASP A 186 11.88 -8.69 -4.60
C ASP A 186 13.40 -8.59 -4.50
N LEU A 187 13.97 -7.54 -5.08
CA LEU A 187 15.43 -7.33 -5.08
C LEU A 187 15.95 -6.83 -3.73
N SER A 188 15.10 -6.18 -2.92
CA SER A 188 15.47 -5.73 -1.58
C SER A 188 15.43 -6.87 -0.57
N GLY A 189 14.52 -7.83 -0.73
CA GLY A 189 14.23 -8.88 0.24
C GLY A 189 13.42 -8.41 1.45
N HIS A 190 13.13 -7.11 1.56
CA HIS A 190 12.45 -6.51 2.71
C HIS A 190 11.01 -7.00 2.79
N GLY A 191 10.24 -6.88 1.70
CA GLY A 191 8.87 -7.36 1.62
C GLY A 191 8.74 -8.87 1.83
N THR A 192 9.67 -9.66 1.32
CA THR A 192 9.74 -11.11 1.58
C THR A 192 9.94 -11.41 3.07
N HIS A 193 10.82 -10.66 3.74
CA HIS A 193 11.06 -10.81 5.18
C HIS A 193 9.84 -10.41 6.01
N VAL A 194 9.23 -9.26 5.70
CA VAL A 194 7.98 -8.78 6.33
C VAL A 194 6.85 -9.81 6.14
N ALA A 195 6.65 -10.30 4.93
CA ALA A 195 5.66 -11.34 4.65
C ALA A 195 5.93 -12.63 5.44
N GLY A 196 7.20 -12.99 5.66
CA GLY A 196 7.60 -14.12 6.49
C GLY A 196 7.18 -13.94 7.96
N ILE A 197 7.41 -12.76 8.54
CA ILE A 197 6.98 -12.42 9.91
C ILE A 197 5.46 -12.47 10.02
N VAL A 198 4.74 -11.89 9.05
CA VAL A 198 3.28 -11.77 9.09
C VAL A 198 2.62 -13.11 8.82
N ALA A 199 2.97 -13.81 7.74
CA ALA A 199 2.17 -14.91 7.21
C ALA A 199 2.96 -16.16 6.80
N GLY A 200 4.28 -16.23 6.99
CA GLY A 200 5.07 -17.41 6.61
C GLY A 200 4.58 -18.69 7.31
N ASN A 201 4.35 -19.79 6.58
CA ASN A 201 3.90 -21.04 7.23
C ASN A 201 5.02 -21.79 7.99
N GLY A 202 6.26 -21.34 7.83
CA GLY A 202 7.45 -21.92 8.46
C GLY A 202 7.92 -23.24 7.83
N ARG A 203 7.46 -23.62 6.64
CA ARG A 203 7.84 -24.86 5.97
C ARG A 203 9.35 -24.98 5.73
N ALA A 204 10.01 -23.89 5.35
CA ALA A 204 11.47 -23.83 5.15
C ALA A 204 12.27 -24.14 6.43
N SER A 205 11.63 -24.01 7.60
CA SER A 205 12.24 -24.17 8.92
C SER A 205 11.57 -25.24 9.77
N ARG A 206 10.75 -26.13 9.18
CA ARG A 206 9.98 -27.16 9.90
C ARG A 206 9.12 -26.59 11.03
N GLY A 207 8.58 -25.39 10.84
CA GLY A 207 7.70 -24.70 11.77
C GLY A 207 8.41 -23.79 12.78
N VAL A 208 9.75 -23.77 12.83
CA VAL A 208 10.50 -22.93 13.78
C VAL A 208 10.32 -21.43 13.49
N ASN A 209 10.42 -21.04 12.21
CA ASN A 209 10.26 -19.67 11.74
C ASN A 209 8.88 -19.46 11.12
N ARG A 210 7.83 -19.74 11.88
CA ARG A 210 6.44 -19.50 11.47
C ARG A 210 6.02 -18.05 11.73
N GLY A 211 5.36 -17.44 10.77
CA GLY A 211 4.75 -16.12 10.88
C GLY A 211 3.52 -16.11 11.77
N ILE A 212 2.98 -14.91 12.03
CA ILE A 212 1.89 -14.75 12.99
C ILE A 212 0.59 -15.39 12.48
N ALA A 213 0.16 -15.00 11.29
CA ALA A 213 -1.02 -15.48 10.60
C ALA A 213 -0.64 -16.54 9.55
N TYR A 214 -0.07 -17.65 10.00
CA TYR A 214 0.54 -18.67 9.14
C TYR A 214 -0.43 -19.47 8.25
N GLU A 215 -1.74 -19.33 8.44
CA GLU A 215 -2.80 -19.84 7.54
C GLU A 215 -3.55 -18.72 6.80
N ALA A 216 -3.15 -17.46 6.90
CA ALA A 216 -3.77 -16.37 6.15
C ALA A 216 -3.47 -16.45 4.65
N ASP A 217 -4.36 -15.89 3.84
CA ASP A 217 -4.05 -15.65 2.43
C ASP A 217 -3.25 -14.37 2.30
N ILE A 218 -2.44 -14.27 1.25
CA ILE A 218 -1.47 -13.17 1.10
C ILE A 218 -1.84 -12.36 -0.14
N LEU A 219 -1.97 -11.04 0.01
CA LEU A 219 -2.06 -10.10 -1.10
C LEU A 219 -0.83 -9.20 -1.05
N VAL A 220 -0.12 -9.05 -2.16
CA VAL A 220 1.12 -8.26 -2.20
C VAL A 220 0.94 -7.06 -3.12
N VAL A 221 1.39 -5.90 -2.66
CA VAL A 221 1.58 -4.71 -3.49
C VAL A 221 3.04 -4.33 -3.45
N LYS A 222 3.70 -4.44 -4.60
CA LYS A 222 5.08 -4.01 -4.77
C LYS A 222 5.10 -2.54 -5.21
N MET A 223 5.60 -1.69 -4.32
CA MET A 223 5.69 -0.26 -4.58
C MET A 223 6.84 0.09 -5.52
N LYS A 224 6.67 1.19 -6.26
CA LYS A 224 7.66 1.67 -7.22
C LYS A 224 8.55 2.74 -6.59
N SER A 225 9.84 2.47 -6.47
CA SER A 225 10.81 3.53 -6.22
C SER A 225 10.97 4.39 -7.47
N PRO A 226 10.73 5.72 -7.40
CA PRO A 226 10.96 6.62 -8.54
C PRO A 226 12.43 6.59 -9.01
N ALA A 227 12.67 6.86 -10.29
CA ALA A 227 14.03 6.98 -10.80
C ALA A 227 14.79 8.08 -10.02
N GLY A 228 15.90 7.72 -9.39
CA GLY A 228 16.71 8.63 -8.57
C GLY A 228 16.34 8.74 -7.09
N VAL A 229 15.24 8.11 -6.64
CA VAL A 229 14.81 8.11 -5.23
C VAL A 229 14.61 6.66 -4.77
N SER A 230 15.39 6.21 -3.78
CA SER A 230 15.34 4.84 -3.25
C SER A 230 14.14 4.57 -2.33
N LYS A 231 13.09 5.40 -2.38
CA LYS A 231 12.01 5.45 -1.39
C LYS A 231 10.63 5.43 -2.08
N PRO A 232 9.67 4.61 -1.61
CA PRO A 232 8.30 4.64 -2.10
C PRO A 232 7.61 5.96 -1.72
N GLN A 233 6.57 6.34 -2.46
CA GLN A 233 5.84 7.60 -2.25
C GLN A 233 4.51 7.38 -1.52
N SER A 234 4.05 8.40 -0.78
CA SER A 234 2.79 8.35 -0.04
C SER A 234 1.57 8.09 -0.93
N ALA A 235 1.55 8.62 -2.16
CA ALA A 235 0.48 8.34 -3.12
C ALA A 235 0.39 6.86 -3.50
N GLN A 236 1.53 6.18 -3.64
CA GLN A 236 1.58 4.74 -3.91
C GLN A 236 1.10 3.94 -2.70
N MET A 237 1.50 4.33 -1.49
CA MET A 237 1.00 3.71 -0.27
C MET A 237 -0.53 3.87 -0.14
N MET A 238 -1.06 5.06 -0.42
CA MET A 238 -2.49 5.35 -0.41
C MET A 238 -3.25 4.48 -1.43
N MET A 239 -2.73 4.36 -2.66
CA MET A 239 -3.29 3.46 -3.67
C MET A 239 -3.24 1.99 -3.24
N ALA A 240 -2.12 1.55 -2.66
CA ALA A 240 -1.92 0.18 -2.21
C ALA A 240 -2.88 -0.22 -1.09
N VAL A 241 -3.10 0.66 -0.11
CA VAL A 241 -4.03 0.37 0.99
C VAL A 241 -5.47 0.39 0.51
N ASP A 242 -5.84 1.34 -0.35
CA ASP A 242 -7.16 1.36 -0.98
C ASP A 242 -7.45 0.06 -1.75
N PHE A 243 -6.46 -0.43 -2.51
CA PHE A 243 -6.53 -1.70 -3.23
C PHE A 243 -6.73 -2.88 -2.29
N CYS A 244 -5.92 -2.99 -1.23
CA CYS A 244 -6.06 -4.04 -0.23
C CYS A 244 -7.45 -4.04 0.43
N CYS A 245 -8.00 -2.85 0.74
CA CYS A 245 -9.32 -2.72 1.35
C CYS A 245 -10.44 -3.17 0.39
N LYS A 246 -10.34 -2.80 -0.90
CA LYS A 246 -11.29 -3.23 -1.94
C LYS A 246 -11.27 -4.76 -2.12
N MET A 247 -10.08 -5.35 -2.26
CA MET A 247 -9.91 -6.81 -2.39
C MET A 247 -10.47 -7.57 -1.18
N ALA A 248 -10.27 -7.04 0.04
CA ALA A 248 -10.87 -7.62 1.24
C ALA A 248 -12.41 -7.53 1.22
N GLY A 249 -12.97 -6.40 0.80
CA GLY A 249 -14.42 -6.19 0.73
C GLY A 249 -15.12 -7.06 -0.32
N GLU A 250 -14.48 -7.30 -1.46
CA GLU A 250 -14.97 -8.21 -2.50
C GLU A 250 -15.02 -9.65 -2.01
N ARG A 251 -13.97 -10.08 -1.28
CA ARG A 251 -13.86 -11.43 -0.72
C ARG A 251 -14.93 -11.74 0.33
N ASP A 252 -15.35 -10.75 1.09
CA ASP A 252 -16.43 -10.84 2.08
C ASP A 252 -17.85 -10.75 1.47
N GLY A 253 -17.96 -10.79 0.13
CA GLY A 253 -19.24 -10.76 -0.58
C GLY A 253 -19.92 -9.39 -0.56
N GLY A 254 -19.13 -8.30 -0.56
CA GLY A 254 -19.65 -6.94 -0.61
C GLY A 254 -20.33 -6.46 0.68
N ARG A 255 -20.25 -7.23 1.78
CA ARG A 255 -20.64 -6.74 3.11
C ARG A 255 -19.64 -5.66 3.53
N LYS A 256 -19.99 -4.39 3.29
CA LYS A 256 -19.33 -3.21 3.89
C LYS A 256 -19.49 -3.25 5.42
N ARG A 257 -18.78 -4.15 6.09
CA ARG A 257 -18.67 -4.18 7.56
C ARG A 257 -17.56 -3.21 7.96
N THR A 258 -17.94 -1.95 8.12
CA THR A 258 -17.18 -0.88 8.80
C THR A 258 -15.67 -0.84 8.54
N ALA A 259 -15.23 -0.91 7.29
CA ALA A 259 -13.89 -0.46 6.90
C ALA A 259 -13.74 1.07 7.03
N SER A 260 -14.86 1.80 7.15
CA SER A 260 -14.90 3.27 7.23
C SER A 260 -14.10 3.85 8.41
N GLY A 261 -14.00 3.13 9.53
CA GLY A 261 -13.21 3.57 10.69
C GLY A 261 -11.71 3.43 10.46
N PHE A 262 -11.28 2.27 9.94
CA PHE A 262 -9.88 1.98 9.60
C PHE A 262 -9.40 2.91 8.48
N GLU A 263 -10.16 3.03 7.40
CA GLU A 263 -9.86 3.97 6.32
C GLU A 263 -9.72 5.40 6.89
N SER A 264 -10.71 5.93 7.62
CA SER A 264 -10.64 7.33 8.10
C SER A 264 -9.45 7.61 9.02
N GLN A 265 -9.05 6.65 9.87
CA GLN A 265 -7.93 6.82 10.80
C GLN A 265 -6.58 6.66 10.11
N LEU A 266 -6.49 5.73 9.15
CA LEU A 266 -5.32 5.56 8.30
C LEU A 266 -5.11 6.80 7.41
N TRP A 267 -6.17 7.31 6.76
CA TRP A 267 -6.11 8.55 5.99
C TRP A 267 -5.70 9.73 6.89
N HIS A 268 -6.22 9.82 8.12
CA HIS A 268 -5.85 10.87 9.07
C HIS A 268 -4.40 10.71 9.63
N GLN A 269 -3.86 9.50 9.72
CA GLN A 269 -2.48 9.24 10.20
C GLN A 269 -1.42 9.33 9.09
N LEU A 270 -1.68 8.81 7.89
CA LEU A 270 -0.87 9.08 6.70
C LEU A 270 -0.80 10.59 6.42
N TRP A 271 -1.87 11.32 6.77
CA TRP A 271 -1.95 12.78 6.71
C TRP A 271 -1.15 13.51 7.80
N LYS A 272 -1.09 12.99 9.04
CA LYS A 272 -0.45 13.68 10.18
C LYS A 272 0.97 13.26 10.52
N SER A 273 1.43 12.09 10.10
CA SER A 273 2.62 11.46 10.68
C SER A 273 3.55 10.87 9.62
N GLN A 274 4.85 11.14 9.75
CA GLN A 274 5.98 10.53 9.03
C GLN A 274 6.17 9.01 9.29
N TRP A 275 5.14 8.25 9.67
CA TRP A 275 5.28 6.93 10.28
C TRP A 275 4.73 5.83 9.34
N PRO A 276 5.57 4.91 8.81
CA PRO A 276 5.20 4.03 7.71
C PRO A 276 4.67 2.63 8.12
N PHE A 277 4.44 2.35 9.41
CA PHE A 277 3.96 1.03 9.84
C PHE A 277 2.46 1.02 10.19
N PHE A 278 1.69 0.18 9.51
CA PHE A 278 0.28 -0.06 9.79
C PHE A 278 -0.01 -1.56 9.87
N ALA A 279 -0.48 -2.03 11.02
CA ALA A 279 -1.05 -3.37 11.19
C ALA A 279 -2.52 -3.21 11.61
N GLY A 280 -3.44 -3.56 10.71
CA GLY A 280 -4.88 -3.57 10.96
C GLY A 280 -5.44 -4.98 10.79
N TYR A 281 -6.27 -5.44 11.74
CA TYR A 281 -6.93 -6.73 11.67
C TYR A 281 -8.38 -6.55 11.22
N LEU A 282 -8.74 -7.16 10.09
CA LEU A 282 -10.14 -7.30 9.66
C LEU A 282 -10.62 -8.69 10.11
N SER A 283 -11.38 -8.75 11.20
CA SER A 283 -12.01 -10.00 11.67
C SER A 283 -13.49 -10.06 11.27
N GLY A 284 -13.92 -11.23 10.79
CA GLY A 284 -15.25 -11.46 10.24
C GLY A 284 -16.42 -11.54 11.23
N SER A 285 -16.23 -11.33 12.54
CA SER A 285 -17.30 -11.49 13.52
C SER A 285 -17.49 -10.35 14.52
N ASP A 286 -16.45 -9.61 14.91
CA ASP A 286 -16.56 -8.59 15.96
C ASP A 286 -15.79 -7.33 15.57
N GLY A 287 -16.38 -6.16 15.84
CA GLY A 287 -15.86 -4.86 15.45
C GLY A 287 -14.42 -4.58 15.88
N ILE A 288 -13.86 -3.49 15.34
CA ILE A 288 -12.47 -3.06 15.54
C ILE A 288 -12.14 -2.99 17.04
N LEU A 289 -11.30 -3.92 17.52
CA LEU A 289 -10.64 -3.83 18.81
C LEU A 289 -9.29 -3.13 18.60
N TRP A 290 -9.19 -1.89 19.07
CA TRP A 290 -7.92 -1.21 19.27
C TRP A 290 -7.37 -1.57 20.64
N GLU A 291 -6.11 -2.00 20.68
CA GLU A 291 -5.32 -1.96 21.91
C GLU A 291 -4.15 -1.00 21.70
N GLU A 292 -4.26 0.22 22.22
CA GLU A 292 -3.08 1.00 22.61
C GLU A 292 -2.44 0.31 23.82
N GLN A 293 -1.74 -0.81 23.62
CA GLN A 293 -0.85 -1.30 24.66
C GLN A 293 0.49 -0.58 24.56
N TYR A 294 0.55 0.62 25.15
CA TYR A 294 1.71 0.91 25.98
C TYR A 294 1.79 -0.20 27.01
N CYS A 295 2.75 -1.12 26.86
CA CYS A 295 3.03 -2.14 27.85
C CYS A 295 3.52 -1.45 29.15
N ARG A 296 2.57 -1.05 30.00
CA ARG A 296 2.80 -0.47 31.35
C ARG A 296 3.11 -1.56 32.40
N TRP A 297 3.44 -2.77 31.97
CA TRP A 297 3.75 -3.91 32.85
C TRP A 297 5.26 -4.22 33.00
N CYS A 298 6.14 -3.33 32.53
CA CYS A 298 7.60 -3.43 32.72
C CYS A 298 8.17 -2.31 33.61
N ARG A 299 7.39 -1.78 34.56
CA ARG A 299 7.91 -1.05 35.72
C ARG A 299 7.36 -1.66 37.00
N GLN A 300 7.85 -2.85 37.34
CA GLN A 300 8.12 -3.31 38.69
C GLN A 300 9.09 -4.47 38.63
#